data_AF-A0AAV8YW26-F1
#
_entry.id   AF-A0AAV8YW26-F1
#
_cell.length_a   1.000
_cell.length_b   1.000
_cell.length_c   1.000
_cell.angle_alpha   90.00
_cell.angle_beta   90.00
_cell.angle_gamma   90.00
#
_symmetry.space_group_name_H-M   'P 1'
#
loop_
_entity.id
_entity.type
_entity.pdbx_description
1 polymer ?
#
loop_
_entity_poly.entity_id
_entity_poly.type
_entity_poly.pdbx_seq_one_letter_code
_entity_poly.pdbx_strand_id
1 'polypeptide(L)'
;MTDVSYNEFLDYVDKMSLLSELECLGVTLTIEALDQYNKKELLKRLSQIGKLTAVKVMATICMTYIIDDLRYWEFIVNSMLKLGVLTELKVYLDYLKNKCYKGFYVNAWQAVIDDAFNLPLALSEGELYEAYVNNFLMIQSCPVLYSLNFEKILQKCIKTEKFEFAAVLLHYLPETKRDLYVREIVRSRTLSLDLDNLSKRGCGALDG
;
A
#
# COMPACT_ATOMS: atom_id res chain seq x y z
N MET A 1 29.54 7.03 33.48
CA MET A 1 28.37 7.20 32.59
C MET A 1 28.76 6.57 31.27
N THR A 2 28.21 5.40 30.98
CA THR A 2 28.40 4.74 29.68
C THR A 2 27.72 5.59 28.62
N ASP A 3 28.48 6.07 27.64
CA ASP A 3 27.92 6.65 26.41
C ASP A 3 27.09 5.56 25.74
N VAL A 4 25.78 5.59 25.97
CA VAL A 4 24.84 4.76 25.23
C VAL A 4 24.86 5.26 23.80
N SER A 5 25.18 4.39 22.85
CA SER A 5 25.17 4.78 21.46
C SER A 5 23.77 5.21 21.05
N TYR A 6 23.67 6.14 20.10
CA TYR A 6 22.38 6.62 19.59
C TYR A 6 21.44 5.47 19.15
N ASN A 7 22.00 4.39 18.59
CA ASN A 7 21.25 3.22 18.17
C ASN A 7 20.72 2.39 19.36
N GLU A 8 21.51 2.24 20.42
CA GLU A 8 21.05 1.56 21.65
C GLU A 8 19.95 2.36 22.35
N PHE A 9 20.02 3.69 22.30
CA PHE A 9 18.95 4.56 22.81
C PHE A 9 17.66 4.39 22.00
N LEU A 10 17.74 4.35 20.67
CA LEU A 10 16.56 4.12 19.82
C LEU A 10 15.95 2.73 20.03
N ASP A 11 16.77 1.67 20.10
CA ASP A 11 16.30 0.31 20.41
C ASP A 11 15.59 0.27 21.77
N TYR A 12 16.13 0.96 22.77
CA TYR A 12 15.49 1.07 24.08
C TYR A 12 14.11 1.76 24.01
N VAL A 13 14.01 2.87 23.27
CA VAL A 13 12.73 3.58 23.07
C VAL A 13 11.71 2.70 22.35
N ASP A 14 12.11 2.02 21.28
CA ASP A 14 11.23 1.12 20.53
C ASP A 14 10.73 -0.03 21.41
N LYS A 15 11.61 -0.62 22.23
CA LYS A 15 11.23 -1.67 23.20
C LYS A 15 10.30 -1.15 24.28
N MET A 16 10.49 0.07 24.78
CA MET A 16 9.57 0.69 25.75
C MET A 16 8.17 0.91 25.16
N SER A 17 8.07 1.40 23.92
CA SER A 17 6.80 1.53 23.22
C SER A 17 6.13 0.16 23.02
N LEU A 18 6.90 -0.85 22.63
CA LEU A 18 6.42 -2.22 22.48
C LEU A 18 5.88 -2.80 23.81
N LEU A 19 6.55 -2.55 24.93
CA LEU A 19 6.09 -2.98 26.24
C LEU A 19 4.76 -2.33 26.63
N SER A 20 4.61 -1.02 26.38
CA SER A 20 3.35 -0.33 26.64
C SER A 20 2.18 -0.93 25.85
N GLU A 21 2.39 -1.26 24.57
CA GLU A 21 1.37 -1.92 23.76
C GLU A 21 1.06 -3.35 24.24
N LEU A 22 2.08 -4.10 24.69
CA LEU A 22 1.92 -5.43 25.29
C LEU A 22 1.12 -5.37 26.60
N GLU A 23 1.35 -4.36 27.44
CA GLU A 23 0.60 -4.16 28.67
C GLU A 23 -0.89 -3.90 28.39
N CYS A 24 -1.21 -3.10 27.36
CA CYS A 24 -2.60 -2.91 26.91
C CYS A 24 -3.26 -4.22 26.43
N LEU A 25 -2.47 -5.23 26.06
CA LEU A 25 -2.93 -6.57 25.66
C LEU A 25 -2.92 -7.57 26.82
N GLY A 26 -2.62 -7.14 28.05
CA GLY A 26 -2.56 -7.98 29.23
C GLY A 26 -1.27 -8.82 29.34
N VAL A 27 -0.19 -8.34 28.72
CA VAL A 27 1.15 -8.93 28.79
C VAL A 27 2.10 -7.93 29.43
N THR A 28 2.34 -8.08 30.74
CA THR A 28 3.29 -7.23 31.47
C THR A 28 4.66 -7.91 31.51
N LEU A 29 5.68 -7.24 30.96
CA LEU A 29 7.06 -7.72 30.90
C LEU A 29 8.02 -6.54 31.14
N THR A 30 9.22 -6.82 31.65
CA THR A 30 10.34 -5.86 31.59
C THR A 30 11.07 -6.00 30.26
N ILE A 31 11.99 -5.09 29.94
CA ILE A 31 12.82 -5.19 28.73
C ILE A 31 13.66 -6.47 28.76
N GLU A 32 14.29 -6.78 29.88
CA GLU A 32 15.13 -7.97 30.05
C GLU A 32 14.30 -9.24 29.93
N ALA A 33 13.11 -9.25 30.56
CA ALA A 33 12.18 -10.37 30.47
C ALA A 33 11.67 -10.55 29.04
N LEU A 34 11.41 -9.45 28.32
CA LEU A 34 11.04 -9.49 26.92
C LEU A 34 12.17 -10.11 26.11
N ASP A 35 13.40 -9.61 26.20
CA ASP A 35 14.58 -10.09 25.45
C ASP A 35 14.81 -11.60 25.63
N GLN A 36 14.60 -12.13 26.85
CA GLN A 36 14.74 -13.56 27.15
C GLN A 36 13.49 -14.39 26.80
N TYR A 37 12.35 -13.75 26.55
CA TYR A 37 11.08 -14.44 26.32
C TYR A 37 11.09 -15.24 25.02
N ASN A 38 10.40 -16.37 25.02
CA ASN A 38 10.19 -17.14 23.80
C ASN A 38 9.29 -16.38 22.81
N LYS A 39 9.91 -15.74 21.81
CA LYS A 39 9.20 -14.93 20.81
C LYS A 39 8.12 -15.72 20.06
N LYS A 40 8.33 -17.01 19.80
CA LYS A 40 7.34 -17.85 19.09
C LYS A 40 6.09 -18.06 19.92
N GLU A 41 6.25 -18.24 21.23
CA GLU A 41 5.13 -18.37 22.16
C GLU A 41 4.37 -17.04 22.30
N LEU A 42 5.10 -15.93 22.41
CA LEU A 42 4.51 -14.59 22.46
C LEU A 42 3.69 -14.29 21.20
N LEU A 43 4.27 -14.51 20.01
CA LEU A 43 3.58 -14.33 18.73
C LEU A 43 2.34 -15.23 18.61
N LYS A 44 2.42 -16.47 19.09
CA LYS A 44 1.26 -17.38 19.12
C LYS A 44 0.15 -16.83 20.02
N ARG A 45 0.48 -16.36 21.23
CA ARG A 45 -0.50 -15.76 22.15
C ARG A 45 -1.15 -14.53 21.54
N LEU A 46 -0.36 -13.64 20.92
CA LEU A 46 -0.86 -12.43 20.26
C LEU A 46 -1.80 -12.75 19.09
N SER A 47 -1.48 -13.78 18.29
CA SER A 47 -2.33 -14.20 17.16
C SER A 47 -3.75 -14.63 17.58
N GLN A 48 -3.91 -15.09 18.82
CA GLN A 48 -5.19 -15.54 19.36
C GLN A 48 -6.08 -14.40 19.88
N ILE A 49 -5.52 -13.21 20.09
CA ILE A 49 -6.27 -12.06 20.64
C ILE A 49 -7.26 -11.50 19.60
N GLY A 50 -6.94 -11.58 18.30
CA GLY A 50 -7.82 -11.13 17.22
C GLY A 50 -8.06 -9.62 17.15
N LYS A 51 -7.27 -8.80 17.86
CA LYS A 51 -7.34 -7.34 17.83
C LYS A 51 -6.28 -6.75 16.90
N LEU A 52 -6.58 -5.62 16.26
CA LEU A 52 -5.63 -4.87 15.42
C LEU A 52 -4.32 -4.56 16.18
N THR A 53 -4.43 -4.10 17.42
CA THR A 53 -3.26 -3.79 18.27
C THR A 53 -2.37 -5.01 18.45
N ALA A 54 -2.93 -6.21 18.60
CA ALA A 54 -2.13 -7.43 18.71
C ALA A 54 -1.39 -7.74 17.40
N VAL A 55 -2.00 -7.52 16.25
CA VAL A 55 -1.36 -7.68 14.93
C VAL A 55 -0.22 -6.67 14.74
N LYS A 56 -0.42 -5.42 15.16
CA LYS A 56 0.63 -4.38 15.14
C LYS A 56 1.81 -4.77 16.03
N VAL A 57 1.54 -5.15 17.27
CA VAL A 57 2.56 -5.64 18.22
C VAL A 57 3.33 -6.84 17.65
N MET A 58 2.65 -7.79 17.00
CA MET A 58 3.31 -8.91 16.33
C MET A 58 4.28 -8.43 15.24
N ALA A 59 3.87 -7.48 14.40
CA ALA A 59 4.73 -6.91 13.37
C ALA A 59 5.95 -6.20 13.98
N THR A 60 5.75 -5.40 15.02
CA THR A 60 6.83 -4.73 15.76
C THR A 60 7.82 -5.74 16.33
N ILE A 61 7.35 -6.80 17.00
CA ILE A 61 8.21 -7.89 17.50
C ILE A 61 9.01 -8.53 16.35
N CYS A 62 8.35 -8.81 15.23
CA CYS A 62 9.04 -9.40 14.08
C CYS A 62 10.12 -8.47 13.51
N MET A 63 9.89 -7.16 13.47
CA MET A 63 10.90 -6.19 12.99
C MET A 63 12.03 -5.99 13.99
N THR A 64 11.73 -5.76 15.27
CA THR A 64 12.72 -5.53 16.35
C THR A 64 13.65 -6.73 16.53
N TYR A 65 13.11 -7.94 16.47
CA TYR A 65 13.90 -9.18 16.68
C TYR A 65 14.29 -9.88 15.37
N ILE A 66 14.08 -9.23 14.21
CA ILE A 66 14.45 -9.73 12.88
C ILE A 66 13.91 -11.16 12.65
N ILE A 67 12.63 -11.36 12.94
CA ILE A 67 11.94 -12.65 12.77
C ILE A 67 11.40 -12.74 11.35
N ASP A 68 12.01 -13.63 10.58
CA ASP A 68 11.74 -13.79 9.14
C ASP A 68 10.81 -14.94 8.78
N ASP A 69 10.23 -15.59 9.78
CA ASP A 69 9.32 -16.71 9.56
C ASP A 69 8.06 -16.24 8.83
N LEU A 70 7.91 -16.74 7.60
CA LEU A 70 6.83 -16.39 6.67
C LEU A 70 5.44 -16.58 7.24
N ARG A 71 5.25 -17.55 8.13
CA ARG A 71 3.93 -17.85 8.69
C ARG A 71 3.40 -16.70 9.53
N TYR A 72 4.28 -16.01 10.25
CA TYR A 72 3.90 -14.83 11.02
C TYR A 72 3.62 -13.63 10.11
N TRP A 73 4.47 -13.40 9.11
CA TRP A 73 4.26 -12.30 8.16
C TRP A 73 3.00 -12.48 7.32
N GLU A 74 2.72 -13.70 6.86
CA GLU A 74 1.48 -14.03 6.16
C GLU A 74 0.26 -13.77 7.06
N PHE A 75 0.31 -14.20 8.32
CA PHE A 75 -0.75 -13.92 9.29
C PHE A 75 -0.96 -12.42 9.51
N ILE A 76 0.13 -11.67 9.73
CA ILE A 76 0.10 -10.21 9.95
C ILE A 76 -0.52 -9.51 8.73
N VAL A 77 0.04 -9.77 7.55
CA VAL A 77 -0.39 -9.12 6.31
C VAL A 77 -1.84 -9.43 5.99
N ASN A 78 -2.25 -10.71 6.06
CA ASN A 78 -3.64 -11.08 5.83
C ASN A 78 -4.60 -10.47 6.86
N SER A 79 -4.16 -10.31 8.11
CA SER A 79 -4.97 -9.66 9.14
C SER A 79 -5.11 -8.16 8.90
N MET A 80 -4.04 -7.47 8.50
CA MET A 80 -4.08 -6.05 8.14
C MET A 80 -4.97 -5.80 6.92
N LEU A 81 -4.90 -6.67 5.91
CA LEU A 81 -5.78 -6.63 4.74
C LEU A 81 -7.25 -6.78 5.12
N LYS A 82 -7.58 -7.76 5.98
CA LYS A 82 -8.94 -7.98 6.47
C LYS A 82 -9.49 -6.79 7.26
N LEU A 83 -8.61 -6.08 7.98
CA LEU A 83 -8.96 -4.92 8.79
C LEU A 83 -8.93 -3.60 8.01
N GLY A 84 -8.48 -3.61 6.74
CA GLY A 84 -8.43 -2.41 5.89
C GLY A 84 -7.36 -1.38 6.29
N VAL A 85 -6.34 -1.79 7.05
CA VAL A 85 -5.31 -0.87 7.58
C VAL A 85 -4.12 -0.81 6.62
N LEU A 86 -4.32 -0.14 5.48
CA LEU A 86 -3.39 -0.21 4.34
C LEU A 86 -2.16 0.71 4.49
N THR A 87 -2.29 1.81 5.22
CA THR A 87 -1.20 2.76 5.52
C THR A 87 -0.06 2.09 6.29
N GLU A 88 -0.36 1.45 7.41
CA GLU A 88 0.63 0.72 8.19
C GLU A 88 1.07 -0.58 7.49
N LEU A 89 0.18 -1.22 6.74
CA LEU A 89 0.56 -2.38 5.93
C LEU A 89 1.70 -2.03 4.97
N LYS A 90 1.67 -0.84 4.33
CA LYS A 90 2.76 -0.39 3.46
C LYS A 90 4.11 -0.37 4.17
N VAL A 91 4.19 0.10 5.41
CA VAL A 91 5.42 0.11 6.21
C VAL A 91 5.99 -1.31 6.36
N TYR A 92 5.12 -2.29 6.62
CA TYR A 92 5.52 -3.69 6.72
C TYR A 92 5.95 -4.28 5.38
N LEU A 93 5.29 -3.91 4.29
CA LEU A 93 5.68 -4.35 2.95
C LEU A 93 7.04 -3.78 2.54
N ASP A 94 7.34 -2.55 2.93
CA ASP A 94 8.62 -1.89 2.72
C ASP A 94 9.75 -2.56 3.52
N TYR A 95 9.48 -2.99 4.77
CA TYR A 95 10.42 -3.80 5.55
C TYR A 95 10.72 -5.14 4.84
N LEU A 96 9.71 -5.75 4.24
CA LEU A 96 9.82 -7.03 3.54
C LEU A 96 10.37 -6.92 2.10
N LYS A 97 10.64 -5.71 1.58
CA LYS A 97 10.98 -5.47 0.17
C LYS A 97 12.17 -6.30 -0.34
N ASN A 98 13.17 -6.53 0.51
CA ASN A 98 14.38 -7.26 0.13
C ASN A 98 14.17 -8.78 0.05
N LYS A 99 13.02 -9.28 0.51
CA LYS A 99 12.75 -10.72 0.63
C LYS A 99 11.76 -11.23 -0.42
N CYS A 100 11.16 -10.32 -1.21
CA CYS A 100 10.37 -10.59 -2.42
C CYS A 100 9.50 -11.86 -2.36
N TYR A 101 8.66 -11.96 -1.33
CA TYR A 101 7.82 -13.14 -1.12
C TYR A 101 6.71 -13.25 -2.17
N LYS A 102 6.35 -14.48 -2.55
CA LYS A 102 5.23 -14.75 -3.47
C LYS A 102 3.94 -15.00 -2.68
N GLY A 103 2.78 -14.75 -3.29
CA GLY A 103 1.46 -15.02 -2.68
C GLY A 103 0.92 -13.81 -1.91
N PHE A 104 0.83 -13.90 -0.58
CA PHE A 104 0.21 -12.87 0.28
C PHE A 104 0.82 -11.47 0.07
N TYR A 105 2.12 -11.40 -0.21
CA TYR A 105 2.85 -10.15 -0.44
C TYR A 105 2.42 -9.44 -1.74
N VAL A 106 2.18 -10.19 -2.81
CA VAL A 106 1.65 -9.64 -4.08
C VAL A 106 0.23 -9.13 -3.87
N ASN A 107 -0.61 -9.91 -3.19
CA ASN A 107 -1.98 -9.51 -2.87
C ASN A 107 -2.02 -8.24 -2.01
N ALA A 108 -1.07 -8.11 -1.08
CA ALA A 108 -0.97 -6.93 -0.22
C ALA A 108 -0.55 -5.68 -1.00
N TRP A 109 0.45 -5.79 -1.86
CA TRP A 109 0.83 -4.70 -2.76
C TRP A 109 -0.31 -4.31 -3.71
N GLN A 110 -1.05 -5.29 -4.25
CA GLN A 110 -2.22 -5.01 -5.06
C GLN A 110 -3.26 -4.19 -4.29
N ALA A 111 -3.57 -4.57 -3.04
CA ALA A 111 -4.55 -3.85 -2.24
C ALA A 111 -4.10 -2.43 -1.89
N VAL A 112 -2.84 -2.25 -1.51
CA VAL A 112 -2.27 -0.91 -1.21
C VAL A 112 -2.30 0.00 -2.44
N ILE A 113 -1.97 -0.54 -3.62
CA ILE A 113 -2.00 0.24 -4.87
C ILE A 113 -3.46 0.51 -5.29
N ASP A 114 -4.35 -0.48 -5.25
CA ASP A 114 -5.76 -0.28 -5.61
C ASP A 114 -6.42 0.81 -4.74
N ASP A 115 -6.13 0.81 -3.44
CA ASP A 115 -6.61 1.83 -2.50
C ASP A 115 -6.03 3.22 -2.77
N ALA A 116 -4.72 3.31 -3.03
CA ALA A 116 -4.07 4.58 -3.36
C ALA A 116 -4.69 5.22 -4.62
N PHE A 117 -5.03 4.41 -5.61
CA PHE A 117 -5.71 4.88 -6.83
C PHE A 117 -7.22 5.05 -6.67
N ASN A 118 -7.80 4.72 -5.51
CA ASN A 118 -9.19 5.01 -5.17
C ASN A 118 -9.37 6.46 -4.66
N LEU A 119 -8.89 7.42 -5.45
CA LEU A 119 -8.93 8.85 -5.12
C LEU A 119 -10.36 9.38 -4.92
N PRO A 120 -10.58 10.29 -3.94
CA PRO A 120 -11.86 10.96 -3.72
C PRO A 120 -12.31 11.79 -4.92
N LEU A 121 -13.63 11.84 -5.14
CA LEU A 121 -14.24 12.62 -6.24
C LEU A 121 -14.14 14.14 -6.05
N ALA A 122 -13.85 14.61 -4.83
CA ALA A 122 -13.91 16.03 -4.45
C ALA A 122 -12.56 16.76 -4.59
N LEU A 123 -11.51 16.11 -5.08
CA LEU A 123 -10.20 16.73 -5.26
C LEU A 123 -10.21 17.69 -6.45
N SER A 124 -9.50 18.81 -6.33
CA SER A 124 -9.25 19.69 -7.47
C SER A 124 -8.36 19.00 -8.52
N GLU A 125 -8.33 19.53 -9.74
CA GLU A 125 -7.54 18.92 -10.82
C GLU A 125 -6.03 18.87 -10.49
N GLY A 126 -5.50 19.91 -9.84
CA GLY A 126 -4.10 19.94 -9.39
C GLY A 126 -3.81 18.89 -8.32
N GLU A 127 -4.69 18.77 -7.32
CA GLU A 127 -4.54 17.76 -6.26
C GLU A 127 -4.67 16.33 -6.80
N LEU A 128 -5.57 16.10 -7.75
CA LEU A 128 -5.68 14.82 -8.44
C LEU A 128 -4.39 14.47 -9.18
N TYR A 129 -3.81 15.43 -9.91
CA TYR A 129 -2.58 15.22 -10.63
C TYR A 129 -1.42 14.85 -9.70
N GLU A 130 -1.22 15.61 -8.61
CA GLU A 130 -0.20 15.32 -7.61
C GLU A 130 -0.41 13.96 -6.93
N ALA A 131 -1.67 13.61 -6.62
CA ALA A 131 -2.00 12.30 -6.07
C ALA A 131 -1.65 11.17 -7.04
N TYR A 132 -1.96 11.31 -8.33
CA TYR A 132 -1.54 10.36 -9.35
C TYR A 132 0.00 10.25 -9.41
N VAL A 133 0.73 11.36 -9.49
CA VAL A 133 2.21 11.34 -9.52
C VAL A 133 2.77 10.58 -8.31
N ASN A 134 2.32 10.89 -7.10
CA ASN A 134 2.75 10.20 -5.88
C ASN A 134 2.44 8.70 -5.90
N ASN A 135 1.27 8.33 -6.42
CA ASN A 135 0.88 6.92 -6.56
C ASN A 135 1.74 6.18 -7.59
N PHE A 136 2.16 6.83 -8.67
CA PHE A 136 3.08 6.23 -9.64
C PHE A 136 4.49 6.06 -9.08
N LEU A 137 4.98 6.98 -8.24
CA LEU A 137 6.25 6.80 -7.52
C LEU A 137 6.20 5.57 -6.59
N MET A 138 5.05 5.30 -5.98
CA MET A 138 4.84 4.08 -5.21
C MET A 138 4.88 2.82 -6.08
N ILE A 139 4.26 2.83 -7.26
CA ILE A 139 4.35 1.74 -8.24
C ILE A 139 5.81 1.46 -8.61
N GLN A 140 6.60 2.50 -8.90
CA GLN A 140 8.02 2.36 -9.25
C GLN A 140 8.87 1.76 -8.12
N SER A 141 8.46 1.99 -6.88
CA SER A 141 9.13 1.44 -5.69
C SER A 141 8.67 0.02 -5.34
N CYS A 142 7.67 -0.52 -6.06
CA CYS A 142 7.08 -1.83 -5.76
C CYS A 142 7.98 -2.98 -6.26
N PRO A 143 8.48 -3.85 -5.37
CA PRO A 143 9.37 -4.96 -5.76
C PRO A 143 8.68 -6.07 -6.57
N VAL A 144 7.35 -6.11 -6.58
CA VAL A 144 6.54 -7.11 -7.29
C VAL A 144 5.72 -6.53 -8.44
N LEU A 145 6.15 -5.38 -8.97
CA LEU A 145 5.49 -4.60 -10.02
C LEU A 145 4.88 -5.46 -11.15
N TYR A 146 5.67 -6.35 -11.75
CA TYR A 146 5.24 -7.19 -12.88
C TYR A 146 4.24 -8.30 -12.52
N SER A 147 3.98 -8.52 -11.23
CA SER A 147 2.99 -9.51 -10.76
C SER A 147 1.63 -8.86 -10.44
N LEU A 148 1.52 -7.53 -10.56
CA LEU A 148 0.31 -6.78 -10.25
C LEU A 148 -0.59 -6.63 -11.48
N ASN A 149 -1.89 -6.47 -11.23
CA ASN A 149 -2.88 -6.20 -12.25
C ASN A 149 -3.28 -4.72 -12.22
N PHE A 150 -2.92 -4.00 -13.29
CA PHE A 150 -3.22 -2.57 -13.44
C PHE A 150 -4.45 -2.26 -14.28
N GLU A 151 -5.20 -3.26 -14.77
CA GLU A 151 -6.33 -3.05 -15.71
C GLU A 151 -7.40 -2.14 -15.13
N LYS A 152 -7.75 -2.31 -13.84
CA LYS A 152 -8.76 -1.48 -13.17
C LYS A 152 -8.32 -0.02 -13.09
N ILE A 153 -7.05 0.20 -12.75
CA ILE A 153 -6.46 1.54 -12.60
C ILE A 153 -6.39 2.22 -13.97
N LEU A 154 -5.93 1.48 -14.99
CA LEU A 154 -5.86 1.96 -16.36
C LEU A 154 -7.26 2.36 -16.88
N GLN A 155 -8.27 1.53 -16.65
CA GLN A 155 -9.66 1.87 -17.01
C GLN A 155 -10.15 3.13 -16.28
N LYS A 156 -9.78 3.30 -15.01
CA LYS A 156 -10.11 4.52 -14.25
C LYS A 156 -9.44 5.73 -14.90
N CYS A 157 -8.14 5.67 -15.20
CA CYS A 157 -7.42 6.74 -15.88
C CYS A 157 -8.06 7.12 -17.24
N ILE A 158 -8.47 6.14 -18.04
CA ILE A 158 -9.18 6.39 -19.32
C ILE A 158 -10.51 7.11 -19.08
N LYS A 159 -11.31 6.65 -18.11
CA LYS A 159 -12.60 7.26 -17.77
C LYS A 159 -12.48 8.68 -17.24
N THR A 160 -11.37 8.99 -16.56
CA THR A 160 -11.10 10.34 -16.04
C THR A 160 -10.26 11.19 -16.99
N GLU A 161 -10.09 10.77 -18.25
CA GLU A 161 -9.31 11.45 -19.29
C GLU A 161 -7.84 11.72 -18.92
N LYS A 162 -7.30 10.94 -17.97
CA LYS A 162 -5.91 11.00 -17.50
C LYS A 162 -5.04 10.06 -18.33
N PHE A 163 -5.00 10.31 -19.63
CA PHE A 163 -4.43 9.40 -20.63
C PHE A 163 -2.91 9.23 -20.50
N GLU A 164 -2.20 10.25 -20.03
CA GLU A 164 -0.77 10.22 -19.76
C GLU A 164 -0.41 9.14 -18.74
N PHE A 165 -1.20 9.03 -17.67
CA PHE A 165 -1.04 8.00 -16.65
C PHE A 165 -1.46 6.62 -17.17
N ALA A 166 -2.54 6.55 -17.95
CA ALA A 166 -2.97 5.30 -18.59
C ALA A 166 -1.87 4.75 -19.52
N ALA A 167 -1.19 5.62 -20.27
CA ALA A 167 -0.13 5.23 -21.18
C ALA A 167 1.07 4.58 -20.46
N VAL A 168 1.45 5.10 -19.29
CA VAL A 168 2.53 4.52 -18.48
C VAL A 168 2.17 3.09 -18.03
N LEU A 169 0.90 2.84 -17.66
CA LEU A 169 0.45 1.53 -17.21
C LEU A 169 0.42 0.47 -18.30
N LEU A 170 0.35 0.86 -19.58
CA LEU A 170 0.38 -0.08 -20.72
C LEU A 170 1.67 -0.92 -20.75
N HIS A 171 2.78 -0.38 -20.25
CA HIS A 171 4.06 -1.09 -20.19
C HIS A 171 4.03 -2.31 -19.27
N TYR A 172 3.12 -2.33 -18.29
CA TYR A 172 2.99 -3.42 -17.33
C TYR A 172 1.95 -4.46 -17.75
N LEU A 173 1.25 -4.25 -18.87
CA LEU A 173 0.26 -5.18 -19.39
C LEU A 173 0.87 -6.20 -20.36
N PRO A 174 0.33 -7.44 -20.39
CA PRO A 174 0.61 -8.40 -21.46
C PRO A 174 0.29 -7.80 -22.83
N GLU A 175 1.08 -8.16 -23.85
CA GLU A 175 0.93 -7.63 -25.22
C GLU A 175 -0.49 -7.77 -25.77
N THR A 176 -1.13 -8.92 -25.52
CA THR A 176 -2.51 -9.19 -25.96
C THR A 176 -3.53 -8.19 -25.45
N LYS A 177 -3.33 -7.65 -24.25
CA LYS A 177 -4.21 -6.64 -23.64
C LYS A 177 -3.79 -5.22 -24.00
N ARG A 178 -2.50 -4.99 -24.23
CA ARG A 178 -1.95 -3.67 -24.56
C ARG A 178 -2.61 -3.06 -25.78
N ASP A 179 -2.74 -3.82 -26.87
CA ASP A 179 -3.34 -3.33 -28.13
C ASP A 179 -4.81 -2.95 -27.98
N LEU A 180 -5.54 -3.68 -27.13
CA LEU A 180 -6.94 -3.38 -26.84
C LEU A 180 -7.07 -2.01 -26.17
N TYR A 181 -6.27 -1.75 -25.15
CA TYR A 181 -6.32 -0.49 -24.40
C TYR A 181 -5.70 0.69 -25.16
N VAL A 182 -4.69 0.47 -26.01
CA VAL A 182 -4.18 1.52 -26.92
C VAL A 182 -5.29 2.03 -27.83
N ARG A 183 -6.06 1.13 -28.45
CA ARG A 183 -7.20 1.51 -29.29
C ARG A 183 -8.26 2.26 -28.50
N GLU A 184 -8.52 1.84 -27.26
CA GLU A 184 -9.47 2.51 -26.38
C GLU A 184 -9.04 3.94 -26.04
N ILE A 185 -7.77 4.15 -25.66
CA ILE A 185 -7.21 5.48 -25.36
C ILE A 185 -7.31 6.40 -26.58
N VAL A 186 -6.90 5.93 -27.76
CA VAL A 186 -6.97 6.73 -29.00
C VAL A 186 -8.41 7.14 -29.29
N ARG A 187 -9.36 6.19 -29.22
CA ARG A 187 -10.78 6.47 -29.46
C ARG A 187 -11.33 7.50 -28.47
N SER A 188 -11.04 7.34 -27.18
CA SER A 188 -11.52 8.25 -26.14
C SER A 188 -10.94 9.67 -26.30
N ARG A 189 -9.67 9.80 -26.70
CA ARG A 189 -9.05 11.09 -26.98
C ARG A 189 -9.69 11.79 -28.18
N THR A 190 -10.01 11.06 -29.25
CA THR A 190 -10.73 11.61 -30.40
C THR A 190 -12.13 12.09 -30.01
N LEU A 191 -12.87 11.30 -29.23
CA LEU A 191 -14.19 11.69 -28.71
C LEU A 191 -14.13 12.96 -27.84
N SER A 192 -13.15 13.07 -26.94
CA SER A 192 -12.95 14.27 -26.12
C SER A 192 -12.64 15.50 -26.98
N LEU A 193 -11.75 15.36 -27.98
CA LEU A 193 -11.48 16.43 -28.97
C LEU A 193 -12.73 16.83 -29.76
N ASP A 194 -13.56 15.87 -30.18
CA ASP A 194 -14.80 16.13 -30.90
C ASP A 194 -15.83 16.86 -30.03
N LEU A 195 -15.96 16.48 -28.75
CA LEU A 195 -16.82 17.16 -27.78
C LEU A 195 -16.36 18.59 -27.48
N ASP A 196 -15.05 18.80 -27.34
CA ASP A 196 -14.47 20.14 -27.18
C ASP A 196 -14.67 21.01 -28.42
N ASN A 197 -14.59 20.41 -29.61
CA ASN A 197 -14.87 21.10 -30.85
C ASN A 197 -16.37 21.45 -30.97
N LEU A 198 -17.27 20.60 -30.47
CA LEU A 198 -18.71 20.86 -30.43
C LEU A 198 -19.08 21.93 -29.40
N SER A 199 -18.47 21.91 -28.21
CA SER A 199 -18.70 22.93 -27.17
C SER A 199 -18.23 24.32 -27.63
N LYS A 200 -17.08 24.39 -28.33
CA LYS A 200 -16.56 25.62 -28.95
C LYS A 200 -17.37 26.10 -30.16
N ARG A 201 -18.10 25.20 -30.84
CA ARG A 201 -18.90 25.52 -32.05
C ARG A 201 -20.36 25.87 -31.77
N GLY A 202 -20.78 25.93 -30.51
CA GLY A 202 -22.05 26.55 -30.11
C GLY A 202 -23.19 25.56 -29.89
N CYS A 203 -23.42 25.24 -28.62
CA CYS A 203 -24.77 25.08 -28.07
C CYS A 203 -24.91 26.05 -26.89
N GLY A 204 -24.71 27.33 -27.19
CA GLY A 204 -25.01 28.48 -26.34
C GLY A 204 -25.82 29.47 -27.16
N ALA A 205 -27.04 29.08 -27.54
CA ALA A 205 -28.07 29.98 -28.05
C ALA A 205 -29.41 29.24 -28.07
N LEU A 206 -30.11 29.28 -26.94
CA LEU A 206 -31.57 29.34 -26.96
C LEU A 206 -31.95 30.39 -25.93
N ASP A 207 -31.85 31.65 -26.36
CA ASP A 207 -32.69 32.72 -25.83
C ASP A 207 -34.15 32.38 -26.17
N GLY A 208 -35.00 32.40 -25.14
CA GLY A 208 -36.45 32.34 -25.20
C GLY A 208 -37.01 32.98 -23.94
#